data_AF-A0A5J5B1X7-F1
#
_entry.id   AF-A0A5J5B1X7-F1
#
_cell.length_a   1.000
_cell.length_b   1.000
_cell.length_c   1.000
_cell.angle_alpha   90.00
_cell.angle_beta   90.00
_cell.angle_gamma   90.00
#
_symmetry.space_group_name_H-M   'P 1'
#
loop_
_entity.id
_entity.type
_entity.pdbx_description
1 polymer ?
#
loop_
_entity_poly.entity_id
_entity_poly.type
_entity_poly.pdbx_seq_one_letter_code
_entity_poly.pdbx_strand_id
1 'polypeptide(L)'
;MDTEGQPLPTLVYLAREKRPQYHHHFKAGAMNALIRVSSRISNAPSRGHEIGYVQYPQSFENITKNDVYGGSLRVICEVELAGLDSNGGPCYIGTGCFHRREATVREKV
;
A
#
# COMPACT_ATOMS: atom_id res chain seq x y z
N MET A 1 19.93 -17.87 5.19
CA MET A 1 19.06 -18.98 5.59
C MET A 1 18.60 -18.70 7.01
N ASP A 2 17.38 -19.08 7.37
CA ASP A 2 16.96 -19.09 8.77
C ASP A 2 17.70 -20.20 9.54
N THR A 3 17.36 -20.38 10.82
CA THR A 3 17.89 -21.42 11.69
C THR A 3 17.52 -22.84 11.22
N GLU A 4 16.57 -22.99 10.31
CA GLU A 4 16.09 -24.26 9.73
C GLU A 4 16.61 -24.50 8.30
N GLY A 5 17.48 -23.61 7.78
CA GLY A 5 18.06 -23.73 6.45
C GLY A 5 17.19 -23.19 5.30
N GLN A 6 16.05 -22.55 5.57
CA GLN A 6 15.19 -21.97 4.54
C GLN A 6 15.70 -20.61 4.05
N PRO A 7 15.54 -20.31 2.75
CA PRO A 7 15.92 -19.02 2.19
C PRO A 7 15.02 -17.90 2.74
N LEU A 8 15.65 -16.85 3.25
CA LEU A 8 14.95 -15.67 3.76
C LEU A 8 14.50 -14.76 2.60
N PRO A 9 13.36 -14.07 2.73
CA PRO A 9 12.93 -13.10 1.74
C PRO A 9 13.96 -11.97 1.58
N THR A 10 14.18 -11.54 0.34
CA THR A 10 15.13 -10.46 0.04
C THR A 10 14.58 -9.11 0.47
N LEU A 11 15.26 -8.45 1.41
CA LEU A 11 14.96 -7.08 1.82
C LEU A 11 15.81 -6.09 1.01
N VAL A 12 15.17 -5.14 0.34
CA VAL A 12 15.84 -4.10 -0.45
C VAL A 12 15.64 -2.74 0.20
N TYR A 13 16.74 -2.06 0.51
CA TYR A 13 16.72 -0.68 0.96
C TYR A 13 16.91 0.27 -0.23
N LEU A 14 16.02 1.26 -0.36
CA LEU A 14 16.07 2.25 -1.44
C LEU A 14 15.98 3.66 -0.87
N ALA A 15 16.98 4.48 -1.20
CA ALA A 15 16.95 5.92 -1.00
C ALA A 15 16.90 6.63 -2.35
N ARG A 16 16.20 7.77 -2.42
CA ARG A 16 16.12 8.60 -3.62
C ARG A 16 16.85 9.91 -3.40
N GLU A 17 17.45 10.43 -4.46
CA GLU A 17 18.05 11.76 -4.45
C GLU A 17 16.98 12.83 -4.21
N LYS A 18 17.31 13.85 -3.40
CA LYS A 18 16.50 15.05 -3.21
C LYS A 18 17.37 16.27 -3.47
N ARG A 19 16.84 17.21 -4.26
CA ARG A 19 17.50 18.49 -4.54
C ARG A 19 16.65 19.63 -3.96
N PRO A 20 17.24 20.63 -3.31
CA PRO A 20 16.49 21.74 -2.71
C PRO A 20 15.61 22.49 -3.71
N GLN A 21 16.02 22.59 -4.98
CA GLN A 21 15.26 23.33 -6.00
C GLN A 21 14.04 22.58 -6.54
N TYR A 22 13.82 21.31 -6.17
CA TYR A 22 12.79 20.46 -6.76
C TYR A 22 11.81 19.94 -5.72
N HIS A 23 10.51 20.07 -6.01
CA HIS A 23 9.46 19.42 -5.24
C HIS A 23 9.58 17.89 -5.36
N HIS A 24 9.54 17.22 -4.21
CA HIS A 24 9.82 15.78 -4.13
C HIS A 24 8.60 14.95 -3.71
N HIS A 25 7.42 15.56 -3.60
CA HIS A 25 6.11 14.89 -3.40
C HIS A 25 6.05 13.89 -2.23
N PHE A 26 6.86 14.10 -1.18
CA PHE A 26 6.85 13.34 0.08
C PHE A 26 6.63 11.83 -0.08
N LYS A 27 5.57 11.28 0.53
CA LYS A 27 5.23 9.85 0.49
C LYS A 27 4.85 9.39 -0.91
N ALA A 28 4.07 10.18 -1.66
CA ALA A 28 3.68 9.84 -3.03
C ALA A 28 4.89 9.68 -3.96
N GLY A 29 5.82 10.64 -3.90
CA GLY A 29 7.05 10.58 -4.69
C GLY A 29 7.96 9.42 -4.29
N ALA A 30 8.03 9.06 -3.00
CA ALA A 30 8.81 7.91 -2.55
C ALA A 30 8.20 6.60 -3.06
N MET A 31 6.88 6.45 -2.96
CA MET A 31 6.14 5.29 -3.45
C MET A 31 6.26 5.12 -4.97
N ASN A 32 6.18 6.22 -5.73
CA ASN A 32 6.38 6.19 -7.19
C ASN A 32 7.81 5.76 -7.58
N ALA A 33 8.82 6.20 -6.83
CA ALA A 33 10.21 5.75 -7.04
C ALA A 33 10.34 4.25 -6.76
N LEU A 34 9.74 3.76 -5.67
CA LEU A 34 9.77 2.34 -5.31
C LEU A 34 9.09 1.46 -6.38
N ILE A 35 7.93 1.88 -6.90
CA ILE A 35 7.22 1.14 -7.96
C ILE A 35 8.09 1.01 -9.22
N ARG A 36 8.82 2.07 -9.58
CA ARG A 36 9.73 2.07 -10.75
C ARG A 36 10.95 1.17 -10.56
N VAL A 37 11.49 1.09 -9.34
CA VAL A 37 12.67 0.27 -9.04
C VAL A 37 12.28 -1.20 -8.84
N SER A 38 11.15 -1.48 -8.20
CA SER A 38 10.72 -2.87 -7.96
C SER A 38 10.49 -3.62 -9.28
N SER A 39 10.04 -2.94 -10.34
CA SER A 39 9.87 -3.57 -11.67
C SER A 39 11.17 -4.07 -12.31
N ARG A 40 12.33 -3.61 -11.83
CA ARG A 40 13.64 -4.09 -12.28
C ARG A 40 14.19 -5.21 -11.39
N ILE A 41 13.71 -5.31 -10.15
CA ILE A 41 14.24 -6.25 -9.15
C ILE A 41 13.39 -7.52 -9.06
N SER A 42 12.08 -7.37 -8.92
CA SER A 42 11.14 -8.48 -8.80
C SER A 42 9.82 -8.15 -9.50
N ASN A 43 9.44 -9.00 -10.45
CA ASN A 43 8.17 -8.88 -11.15
C ASN A 43 7.13 -9.77 -10.46
N ALA A 44 6.09 -9.13 -9.92
CA ALA A 44 4.93 -9.83 -9.40
C ALA A 44 4.02 -10.28 -10.55
N PRO A 45 3.35 -11.45 -10.44
CA PRO A 45 2.44 -11.95 -11.47
C PRO A 45 1.22 -11.03 -11.65
N SER A 46 0.78 -10.83 -12.91
CA SER A 46 -0.26 -9.86 -13.31
C SER A 46 -1.66 -10.45 -13.50
N ARG A 47 -2.09 -11.39 -12.64
CA ARG A 47 -3.43 -11.99 -12.77
C ARG A 47 -4.50 -11.12 -12.11
N GLY A 48 -5.41 -10.59 -12.93
CA GLY A 48 -6.65 -9.94 -12.50
C GLY A 48 -6.84 -8.61 -13.22
N HIS A 49 -7.59 -8.59 -14.32
CA HIS A 49 -7.73 -7.39 -15.17
C HIS A 49 -8.65 -6.31 -14.57
N GLU A 50 -9.44 -6.64 -13.55
CA GLU A 50 -10.55 -5.77 -13.08
C GLU A 50 -10.28 -5.04 -11.75
N ILE A 51 -9.48 -5.59 -10.82
CA ILE A 51 -9.24 -5.00 -9.47
C ILE A 51 -7.95 -4.17 -9.39
N GLY A 52 -8.04 -2.84 -9.23
CA GLY A 52 -6.86 -1.95 -9.23
C GLY A 52 -5.96 -2.08 -8.00
N TYR A 53 -6.55 -2.34 -6.83
CA TYR A 53 -5.87 -2.61 -5.56
C TYR A 53 -6.83 -3.31 -4.60
N VAL A 54 -6.30 -3.94 -3.56
CA VAL A 54 -7.06 -4.52 -2.46
C VAL A 54 -6.74 -3.75 -1.19
N GLN A 55 -7.75 -3.22 -0.51
CA GLN A 55 -7.62 -2.50 0.75
C GLN A 55 -8.02 -3.40 1.92
N TYR A 56 -7.17 -3.50 2.93
CA TYR A 56 -7.43 -4.20 4.18
C TYR A 56 -7.85 -3.20 5.27
N PRO A 57 -8.73 -3.60 6.20
CA PRO A 57 -9.03 -2.81 7.39
C PRO A 57 -7.77 -2.51 8.20
N GLN A 58 -7.67 -1.30 8.75
CA GLN A 58 -6.59 -0.94 9.68
C GLN A 58 -7.02 -1.28 11.10
N SER A 59 -6.15 -1.96 11.84
CA SER A 59 -6.37 -2.27 13.26
C SER A 59 -5.27 -1.63 14.09
N PHE A 60 -5.65 -0.99 15.19
CA PHE A 60 -4.75 -0.29 16.09
C PHE A 60 -4.83 -0.93 17.47
N GLU A 61 -3.67 -1.14 18.09
CA GLU A 61 -3.57 -1.64 19.45
C GLU A 61 -3.58 -0.49 20.48
N ASN A 62 -3.74 -0.83 21.76
CA ASN A 62 -3.71 0.09 22.89
C ASN A 62 -4.80 1.20 22.86
N ILE A 63 -5.95 0.88 22.27
CA ILE A 63 -7.13 1.75 22.30
C ILE A 63 -7.79 1.65 23.69
N THR A 64 -8.05 2.80 24.31
CA THR A 64 -8.81 2.86 25.57
C THR A 64 -10.26 2.43 25.35
N LYS A 65 -10.87 1.80 26.36
CA LYS A 65 -12.30 1.41 26.30
C LYS A 65 -13.22 2.61 26.03
N ASN A 66 -12.83 3.78 26.52
CA ASN A 66 -13.55 5.04 26.32
C ASN A 66 -12.89 5.85 25.20
N ASP A 67 -12.94 5.32 23.97
CA ASP A 67 -12.34 5.95 22.78
C ASP A 67 -13.20 7.14 22.29
N VAL A 68 -13.20 8.23 23.07
CA VAL A 68 -13.99 9.44 22.77
C VAL A 68 -13.50 10.14 21.49
N TYR A 69 -12.23 9.96 21.13
CA TYR A 69 -11.64 10.55 19.94
C TYR A 69 -11.84 9.70 18.68
N GLY A 70 -12.40 8.49 18.82
CA GLY A 70 -12.62 7.58 17.68
C GLY A 70 -11.30 7.13 17.02
N GLY A 71 -10.22 7.01 17.78
CA GLY A 71 -8.90 6.64 17.27
C GLY A 71 -8.82 5.22 16.68
N SER A 72 -9.77 4.34 17.04
CA SER A 72 -9.90 3.01 16.46
C SER A 72 -10.43 3.00 15.01
N LEU A 73 -11.03 4.10 14.54
CA LEU A 73 -11.64 4.22 13.20
C LEU A 73 -12.64 3.09 12.86
N ARG A 74 -13.35 2.58 13.88
CA ARG A 74 -14.17 1.37 13.77
C ARG A 74 -15.23 1.44 12.67
N VAL A 75 -15.94 2.57 12.56
CA VAL A 75 -17.00 2.74 11.53
C VAL A 75 -16.41 2.64 10.12
N ILE A 76 -15.27 3.30 9.88
CA ILE A 76 -14.60 3.28 8.58
C ILE A 76 -14.13 1.86 8.26
N CYS A 77 -13.51 1.18 9.24
CA CYS A 77 -12.90 -0.13 9.03
C CYS A 77 -13.88 -1.30 8.91
N GLU A 78 -14.98 -1.27 9.68
CA GLU A 78 -15.93 -2.40 9.76
C GLU A 78 -17.19 -2.18 8.92
N VAL A 79 -17.62 -0.93 8.73
CA VAL A 79 -18.89 -0.62 8.05
C VAL A 79 -18.66 -0.05 6.66
N GLU A 80 -17.92 1.07 6.54
CA GLU A 80 -17.77 1.75 5.26
C GLU A 80 -16.96 0.92 4.26
N LEU A 81 -15.87 0.30 4.72
CA LEU A 81 -15.02 -0.56 3.89
C LEU A 81 -15.81 -1.71 3.25
N ALA A 82 -16.65 -2.39 4.03
CA ALA A 82 -17.50 -3.49 3.54
C ALA A 82 -18.67 -2.97 2.69
N GLY A 83 -19.28 -1.84 3.06
CA GLY A 83 -20.39 -1.26 2.32
C GLY A 83 -20.00 -0.74 0.93
N LEU A 84 -18.82 -0.15 0.81
CA LEU A 84 -18.30 0.37 -0.46
C LEU A 84 -17.86 -0.73 -1.43
N ASP A 85 -17.65 -1.96 -0.97
CA ASP A 85 -17.30 -3.09 -1.84
C ASP A 85 -18.35 -3.34 -2.93
N SER A 86 -19.64 -3.14 -2.60
CA SER A 86 -20.74 -3.22 -3.56
C SER A 86 -20.85 -2.02 -4.52
N ASN A 87 -20.04 -0.98 -4.31
CA ASN A 87 -20.03 0.26 -5.12
C ASN A 87 -18.63 0.56 -5.71
N GLY A 88 -17.94 -0.48 -6.19
CA GLY A 88 -16.64 -0.34 -6.85
C GLY A 88 -15.43 -0.33 -5.91
N GLY A 89 -15.63 -0.64 -4.63
CA GLY A 89 -14.58 -0.83 -3.65
C GLY A 89 -14.32 0.38 -2.74
N PRO A 90 -13.67 0.15 -1.59
CA PRO A 90 -13.28 1.19 -0.65
C PRO A 90 -12.22 2.13 -1.23
N CYS A 91 -12.14 3.35 -0.71
CA CYS A 91 -11.07 4.30 -1.02
C CYS A 91 -9.72 3.85 -0.45
N TYR A 92 -8.62 4.22 -1.12
CA TYR A 92 -7.27 4.01 -0.62
C TYR A 92 -6.97 4.93 0.57
N ILE A 93 -6.66 4.35 1.73
CA ILE A 93 -6.45 5.06 3.01
C ILE A 93 -4.97 5.16 3.44
N GLY A 94 -4.01 4.82 2.56
CA GLY A 94 -2.59 5.11 2.77
C GLY A 94 -1.72 3.99 3.37
N THR A 95 -2.32 2.93 3.90
CA THR A 95 -1.64 1.69 4.37
C THR A 95 -2.58 0.48 4.29
N GLY A 96 -2.02 -0.73 4.45
CA GLY A 96 -2.78 -1.98 4.45
C GLY A 96 -3.35 -2.34 3.09
N CYS A 97 -2.60 -2.16 2.01
CA CYS A 97 -3.13 -2.35 0.66
C CYS A 97 -2.12 -3.00 -0.29
N PHE A 98 -2.62 -3.81 -1.23
CA PHE A 98 -1.84 -4.32 -2.34
C PHE A 98 -2.30 -3.68 -3.64
N HIS A 99 -1.41 -2.92 -4.28
CA HIS A 99 -1.70 -2.25 -5.54
C HIS A 99 -1.31 -3.12 -6.72
N ARG A 100 -2.17 -3.18 -7.73
CA ARG A 100 -1.79 -3.71 -9.04
C ARG A 100 -0.86 -2.72 -9.72
N ARG A 101 0.28 -3.23 -10.19
CA ARG A 101 1.29 -2.40 -10.86
C ARG A 101 0.73 -1.73 -12.12
N GLU A 102 0.06 -2.48 -12.98
CA GLU A 102 -0.48 -2.00 -14.26
C GLU A 102 -1.56 -0.92 -14.07
N ALA A 103 -2.33 -0.96 -12.99
CA ALA A 103 -3.30 0.09 -12.68
C ALA A 103 -2.61 1.41 -12.25
N THR A 104 -1.39 1.33 -11.72
CA THR A 104 -0.65 2.50 -11.20
C THR A 104 0.32 3.08 -12.24
N VAL A 105 0.88 2.23 -13.09
CA VAL A 105 1.81 2.62 -14.16
C VAL A 105 1.01 2.74 -15.45
N ARG A 106 0.75 3.97 -15.90
CA ARG A 106 0.27 4.17 -17.27
C ARG A 106 1.38 3.77 -18.24
N GLU A 107 1.14 2.77 -19.08
CA GLU A 107 1.93 2.63 -20.30
C GLU A 107 1.70 3.91 -21.13
N LYS A 108 2.78 4.65 -21.38
CA LYS A 108 2.75 5.63 -22.46
C LYS A 108 2.72 4.82 -23.75
N VAL A 109 1.56 4.79 -24.39
CA VAL A 109 1.45 4.53 -25.84
C VAL A 109 2.21 5.64 -26.57
#